data_AF-A0A147GLK6-F1
#
_entry.id   AF-A0A147GLK6-F1
#
_cell.length_a   1.000
_cell.length_b   1.000
_cell.length_c   1.000
_cell.angle_alpha   90.00
_cell.angle_beta   90.00
_cell.angle_gamma   90.00
#
_symmetry.space_group_name_H-M   'P 1'
#
loop_
_entity.id
_entity.type
_entity.pdbx_description
1 polymer ?
#
loop_
_entity_poly.entity_id
_entity_poly.type
_entity_poly.pdbx_seq_one_letter_code
_entity_poly.pdbx_strand_id
1 'polypeptide(L)'
;GREYALHPSMTAMARLFGAGQAAVLLNVGPLVVPLTRAQYAGVNRSTYPVPPKLFSHNDQQSVWQASSPEGATIGWGGNIADEFLSSNGNALFTCISVSGNAVFLSGDNALCYQVGTGGAVSISPARSGGSTFGSRKVNAAMAQLIQQARSHTLENEYNRVTARSMGAADTVNSAIGAAYASGTFPAGNSLADQLSMVARLIRGRSTLGAKRQVFFVSLGGFDLHDNLIANHGGLLGRVSDAMAAFQAQMDNMGLGNAVTQFTASD
;
A
#
# COMPACT_ATOMS: atom_id res chain seq x y z
N GLY A 1 9.08 -20.11 31.08
CA GLY A 1 9.44 -19.49 29.79
C GLY A 1 9.29 -17.99 29.89
N ARG A 2 9.66 -17.22 28.86
CA ARG A 2 9.29 -15.79 28.79
C ARG A 2 7.82 -15.68 28.39
N GLU A 3 7.07 -14.80 29.07
CA GLU A 3 5.68 -14.49 28.74
C GLU A 3 5.63 -13.24 27.86
N TYR A 4 4.75 -13.25 26.87
CA TYR A 4 4.56 -12.16 25.91
C TYR A 4 3.09 -11.75 25.89
N ALA A 5 2.84 -10.47 25.67
CA ALA A 5 1.49 -9.92 25.50
C ALA A 5 1.50 -8.84 24.41
N LEU A 6 0.34 -8.61 23.79
CA LEU A 6 0.12 -7.42 22.99
C LEU A 6 0.01 -6.19 23.89
N HIS A 7 0.38 -5.03 23.36
CA HIS A 7 0.27 -3.77 24.08
C HIS A 7 -1.20 -3.51 24.51
N PRO A 8 -1.49 -2.92 25.69
CA PRO A 8 -2.86 -2.69 26.17
C PRO A 8 -3.75 -1.88 25.22
N SER A 9 -3.15 -1.02 24.38
CA SER A 9 -3.87 -0.27 23.34
C SER A 9 -4.29 -1.12 22.13
N MET A 10 -3.80 -2.36 22.00
CA MET A 10 -4.07 -3.25 20.86
C MET A 10 -5.19 -4.27 21.15
N THR A 11 -6.27 -3.80 21.79
CA THR A 11 -7.36 -4.69 22.24
C THR A 11 -8.06 -5.40 21.08
N ALA A 12 -8.20 -4.76 19.93
CA ALA A 12 -8.83 -5.37 18.75
C ALA A 12 -7.97 -6.49 18.15
N MET A 13 -6.65 -6.29 18.04
CA MET A 13 -5.74 -7.35 17.61
C MET A 13 -5.65 -8.50 18.62
N ALA A 14 -5.73 -8.22 19.92
CA ALA A 14 -5.80 -9.27 20.93
C ALA A 14 -7.04 -10.17 20.76
N ARG A 15 -8.19 -9.58 20.38
CA ARG A 15 -9.39 -10.36 20.04
C ARG A 15 -9.18 -11.22 18.79
N LEU A 16 -8.60 -10.67 17.73
CA LEU A 16 -8.31 -11.44 16.50
C LEU A 16 -7.33 -12.59 16.77
N PHE A 17 -6.29 -12.35 17.58
CA PHE A 17 -5.34 -13.38 17.99
C PHE A 17 -6.04 -14.49 18.79
N GLY A 18 -6.87 -14.12 19.78
CA GLY A 18 -7.66 -15.06 20.56
C GLY A 18 -8.67 -15.86 19.73
N ALA A 19 -9.13 -15.31 18.60
CA ALA A 19 -10.00 -15.98 17.63
C ALA A 19 -9.23 -16.82 16.59
N GLY A 20 -7.89 -16.86 16.64
CA GLY A 20 -7.07 -17.57 15.66
C GLY A 20 -6.99 -16.91 14.27
N GLN A 21 -7.37 -15.63 14.17
CA GLN A 21 -7.35 -14.84 12.93
C GLN A 21 -6.12 -13.91 12.83
N ALA A 22 -5.21 -13.97 13.81
CA ALA A 22 -3.95 -13.24 13.77
C ALA A 22 -2.83 -14.10 14.36
N ALA A 23 -1.62 -13.91 13.86
CA ALA A 23 -0.40 -14.52 14.37
C ALA A 23 0.67 -13.45 14.58
N VAL A 24 1.57 -13.70 15.53
CA VAL A 24 2.70 -12.81 15.82
C VAL A 24 3.99 -13.47 15.35
N LEU A 25 4.74 -12.75 14.53
CA LEU A 25 6.09 -13.12 14.12
C LEU A 25 7.08 -12.27 14.92
N LEU A 26 7.88 -12.91 15.78
CA LEU A 26 8.87 -12.25 16.63
C LEU A 26 10.27 -12.39 16.04
N ASN A 27 11.14 -11.42 16.36
CA ASN A 27 12.55 -11.41 15.96
C ASN A 27 12.75 -11.44 14.43
N VAL A 28 11.84 -10.80 13.69
CA VAL A 28 12.02 -10.60 12.25
C VAL A 28 12.78 -9.30 12.04
N GLY A 29 13.79 -9.35 11.19
CA GLY A 29 14.61 -8.20 10.84
C GLY A 29 15.52 -8.54 9.67
N PRO A 30 16.28 -7.56 9.18
CA PRO A 30 17.02 -7.67 7.93
C PRO A 30 18.31 -8.50 8.04
N LEU A 31 18.62 -9.05 9.22
CA LEU A 31 19.81 -9.88 9.41
C LEU A 31 19.80 -11.12 8.51
N VAL A 32 20.88 -11.30 7.75
CA VAL A 32 21.05 -12.45 6.85
C VAL A 32 21.30 -13.75 7.63
N VAL A 33 22.03 -13.63 8.74
CA VAL A 33 22.29 -14.73 9.70
C VAL A 33 22.19 -14.20 11.12
N PRO A 34 21.89 -15.04 12.13
CA PRO A 34 21.96 -14.64 13.53
C PRO A 34 23.37 -14.15 13.90
N LEU A 35 23.47 -13.03 14.59
CA LEU A 35 24.74 -12.43 15.01
C LEU A 35 24.79 -12.21 16.52
N THR A 36 25.94 -12.54 17.11
CA THR A 36 26.34 -12.04 18.43
C THR A 36 26.94 -10.64 18.30
N ARG A 37 27.00 -9.89 19.42
CA ARG A 37 27.65 -8.57 19.46
C ARG A 37 29.11 -8.61 19.00
N ALA A 38 29.85 -9.65 19.37
CA ALA A 38 31.26 -9.81 18.97
C ALA A 38 31.40 -10.07 17.46
N GLN A 39 30.52 -10.90 16.87
CA GLN A 39 30.50 -11.13 15.42
C GLN A 39 30.10 -9.86 14.65
N TYR A 40 29.11 -9.12 15.16
CA TYR A 40 28.71 -7.84 14.59
C TYR A 40 29.88 -6.83 14.54
N ALA A 41 30.63 -6.70 15.64
CA ALA A 41 31.79 -5.81 15.76
C ALA A 41 33.06 -6.33 15.06
N GLY A 42 33.09 -7.61 14.66
CA GLY A 42 34.21 -8.24 13.99
C GLY A 42 34.35 -7.87 12.52
N VAL A 43 35.47 -8.27 11.91
CA VAL A 43 35.79 -7.97 10.50
C VAL A 43 35.40 -9.09 9.52
N ASN A 44 35.07 -10.30 10.00
CA ASN A 44 34.73 -11.44 9.15
C ASN A 44 33.30 -11.31 8.57
N ARG A 45 33.16 -10.54 7.49
CA ARG A 45 31.89 -10.34 6.78
C ARG A 45 31.53 -11.47 5.81
N SER A 46 32.46 -12.37 5.53
CA SER A 46 32.19 -13.54 4.68
C SER A 46 31.33 -14.57 5.42
N THR A 47 31.66 -14.87 6.68
CA THR A 47 30.87 -15.78 7.53
C THR A 47 29.73 -15.06 8.25
N TYR A 48 29.93 -13.79 8.62
CA TYR A 48 28.96 -12.97 9.36
C TYR A 48 28.61 -11.71 8.57
N PRO A 49 27.91 -11.86 7.43
CA PRO A 49 27.45 -10.72 6.65
C PRO A 49 26.52 -9.87 7.51
N VAL A 50 26.61 -8.56 7.30
CA VAL A 50 25.77 -7.56 7.98
C VAL A 50 24.95 -6.83 6.93
N PRO A 51 23.67 -6.53 7.19
CA PRO A 51 22.86 -5.77 6.25
C PRO A 51 23.52 -4.45 5.88
N PRO A 52 23.40 -4.00 4.61
CA PRO A 52 23.96 -2.73 4.20
C PRO A 52 23.36 -1.59 5.01
N LYS A 53 24.20 -0.64 5.40
CA LYS A 53 23.80 0.66 6.01
C LYS A 53 22.80 0.50 7.17
N LEU A 54 23.10 -0.39 8.11
CA LEU A 54 22.36 -0.46 9.38
C LEU A 54 22.24 0.93 10.03
N PHE A 55 21.11 1.16 10.70
CA PHE A 55 20.68 2.43 11.30
C PHE A 55 20.23 3.53 10.32
N SER A 56 20.24 3.28 9.01
CA SER A 56 19.59 4.15 8.02
C SER A 56 18.14 3.74 7.80
N HIS A 57 17.18 4.56 8.21
CA HIS A 57 15.75 4.32 8.02
C HIS A 57 15.39 4.02 6.56
N ASN A 58 15.86 4.84 5.62
CA ASN A 58 15.58 4.64 4.19
C ASN A 58 16.10 3.29 3.68
N ASP A 59 17.31 2.90 4.08
CA ASP A 59 17.86 1.61 3.65
C ASP A 59 17.17 0.43 4.33
N GLN A 60 16.81 0.53 5.62
CA GLN A 60 16.08 -0.54 6.31
C GLN A 60 14.68 -0.72 5.74
N GLN A 61 13.96 0.37 5.44
CA GLN A 61 12.67 0.32 4.75
C GLN A 61 12.82 -0.27 3.34
N SER A 62 13.87 0.12 2.61
CA SER A 62 14.12 -0.43 1.28
C SER A 62 14.44 -1.92 1.35
N VAL A 63 15.23 -2.39 2.32
CA VAL A 63 15.51 -3.81 2.52
C VAL A 63 14.23 -4.59 2.85
N TRP A 64 13.33 -4.04 3.68
CA TRP A 64 12.03 -4.67 3.94
C TRP A 64 11.15 -4.79 2.70
N GLN A 65 11.18 -3.79 1.82
CA GLN A 65 10.34 -3.74 0.63
C GLN A 65 10.95 -4.51 -0.56
N ALA A 66 12.28 -4.58 -0.64
CA ALA A 66 13.02 -5.00 -1.84
C ALA A 66 14.16 -5.99 -1.60
N SER A 67 14.46 -6.35 -0.35
CA SER A 67 15.65 -7.15 0.00
C SER A 67 16.97 -6.54 -0.49
N SER A 68 16.97 -5.23 -0.76
CA SER A 68 18.08 -4.44 -1.29
C SER A 68 18.05 -3.04 -0.66
N PRO A 69 19.20 -2.37 -0.47
CA PRO A 69 19.24 -1.01 0.08
C PRO A 69 18.60 0.03 -0.85
N GLU A 70 18.53 1.28 -0.36
CA GLU A 70 17.95 2.40 -1.08
C GLU A 70 18.51 2.54 -2.50
N GLY A 71 17.63 2.80 -3.46
CA GLY A 71 17.92 2.78 -4.89
C GLY A 71 17.45 1.50 -5.59
N ALA A 72 16.96 0.50 -4.84
CA ALA A 72 16.26 -0.64 -5.42
C ALA A 72 15.06 -0.18 -6.26
N THR A 73 14.87 -0.82 -7.42
CA THR A 73 13.75 -0.55 -8.33
C THR A 73 12.72 -1.68 -8.36
N ILE A 74 13.05 -2.82 -7.76
CA ILE A 74 12.24 -4.04 -7.75
C ILE A 74 12.03 -4.46 -6.29
N GLY A 75 10.78 -4.67 -5.92
CA GLY A 75 10.31 -5.14 -4.63
C GLY A 75 9.71 -6.54 -4.69
N TRP A 76 9.70 -7.23 -3.56
CA TRP A 76 9.25 -8.63 -3.54
C TRP A 76 7.73 -8.78 -3.74
N GLY A 77 6.93 -7.77 -3.39
CA GLY A 77 5.50 -7.74 -3.72
C GLY A 77 5.23 -7.60 -5.21
N GLY A 78 6.08 -6.84 -5.91
CA GLY A 78 6.09 -6.74 -7.36
C GLY A 78 6.52 -8.05 -8.04
N ASN A 79 7.54 -8.73 -7.53
CA ASN A 79 7.93 -10.06 -8.02
C ASN A 79 6.80 -11.08 -7.85
N ILE A 80 6.08 -11.02 -6.72
CA ILE A 80 4.87 -11.84 -6.53
C ILE A 80 3.82 -11.49 -7.59
N ALA A 81 3.64 -10.19 -7.89
CA ALA A 81 2.69 -9.74 -8.89
C ALA A 81 3.04 -10.16 -10.32
N ASP A 82 4.32 -10.19 -10.67
CA ASP A 82 4.81 -10.65 -11.98
C ASP A 82 4.27 -12.05 -12.33
N GLU A 83 4.21 -12.94 -11.34
CA GLU A 83 3.69 -14.31 -11.49
C GLU A 83 2.20 -14.37 -11.86
N PHE A 84 1.42 -13.32 -11.60
CA PHE A 84 -0.02 -13.32 -11.86
C PHE A 84 -0.54 -12.14 -12.70
N LEU A 85 0.34 -11.36 -13.33
CA LEU A 85 -0.05 -10.31 -14.28
C LEU A 85 -0.97 -10.88 -15.39
N SER A 86 -0.58 -12.00 -15.98
CA SER A 86 -1.32 -12.66 -17.07
C SER A 86 -2.67 -13.26 -16.62
N SER A 87 -2.84 -13.47 -15.31
CA SER A 87 -4.09 -14.00 -14.74
C SER A 87 -5.16 -12.92 -14.57
N ASN A 88 -4.76 -11.65 -14.52
CA ASN A 88 -5.66 -10.51 -14.44
C ASN A 88 -6.11 -10.09 -15.85
N GLY A 89 -7.40 -9.75 -15.99
CA GLY A 89 -7.95 -9.18 -17.22
C GLY A 89 -7.43 -7.77 -17.51
N ASN A 90 -6.96 -7.05 -16.49
CA ASN A 90 -6.22 -5.81 -16.64
C ASN A 90 -5.02 -5.78 -15.69
N ALA A 91 -3.82 -5.93 -16.26
CA ALA A 91 -2.57 -6.00 -15.51
C ALA A 91 -2.21 -4.70 -14.77
N LEU A 92 -2.74 -3.54 -15.20
CA LEU A 92 -2.46 -2.22 -14.60
C LEU A 92 -2.84 -2.14 -13.12
N PHE A 93 -3.86 -2.90 -12.71
CA PHE A 93 -4.41 -2.86 -11.35
C PHE A 93 -3.95 -4.01 -10.47
N THR A 94 -2.88 -4.72 -10.88
CA THR A 94 -2.30 -5.83 -10.13
C THR A 94 -1.62 -5.35 -8.86
N CYS A 95 -0.88 -4.25 -8.94
CA CYS A 95 -0.22 -3.60 -7.80
C CYS A 95 -0.83 -2.22 -7.57
N ILE A 96 -1.37 -1.96 -6.38
CA ILE A 96 -1.97 -0.66 -6.04
C ILE A 96 -1.42 -0.14 -4.72
N SER A 97 -0.80 1.03 -4.75
CA SER A 97 -0.49 1.79 -3.55
C SER A 97 -1.60 2.77 -3.22
N VAL A 98 -2.09 2.71 -1.98
CA VAL A 98 -2.93 3.77 -1.39
C VAL A 98 -2.07 4.77 -0.59
N SER A 99 -0.77 4.53 -0.50
CA SER A 99 0.18 5.38 0.23
C SER A 99 1.48 5.58 -0.53
N GLY A 100 1.58 6.71 -1.22
CA GLY A 100 2.81 7.16 -1.86
C GLY A 100 3.44 6.14 -2.81
N ASN A 101 4.73 6.32 -3.07
CA ASN A 101 5.53 5.37 -3.82
C ASN A 101 6.08 4.29 -2.88
N ALA A 102 5.98 3.03 -3.27
CA ALA A 102 6.50 1.89 -2.52
C ALA A 102 7.19 0.93 -3.49
N VAL A 103 8.52 0.80 -3.38
CA VAL A 103 9.31 -0.13 -4.21
C VAL A 103 8.80 -1.56 -4.04
N PHE A 104 8.22 -1.89 -2.89
CA PHE A 104 7.56 -3.16 -2.60
C PHE A 104 6.64 -3.64 -3.74
N LEU A 105 5.94 -2.72 -4.40
CA LEU A 105 4.94 -3.01 -5.43
C LEU A 105 5.49 -3.06 -6.86
N SER A 106 6.77 -2.76 -7.07
CA SER A 106 7.39 -2.76 -8.41
C SER A 106 8.07 -4.10 -8.67
N GLY A 107 7.72 -4.75 -9.78
CA GLY A 107 8.35 -5.99 -10.24
C GLY A 107 9.26 -5.74 -11.45
N ASP A 108 9.71 -6.81 -12.09
CA ASP A 108 10.35 -6.74 -13.40
C ASP A 108 9.36 -6.22 -14.47
N ASN A 109 8.07 -6.60 -14.36
CA ASN A 109 7.02 -6.17 -15.27
C ASN A 109 5.86 -5.46 -14.55
N ALA A 110 5.59 -5.82 -13.29
CA ALA A 110 4.52 -5.26 -12.50
C ALA A 110 4.84 -3.80 -12.13
N LEU A 111 3.88 -2.92 -12.37
CA LEU A 111 3.99 -1.50 -12.04
C LEU A 111 2.98 -1.12 -10.96
N CYS A 112 3.40 -0.24 -10.05
CA CYS A 112 2.54 0.30 -9.02
C CYS A 112 1.58 1.36 -9.59
N TYR A 113 0.27 1.11 -9.52
CA TYR A 113 -0.74 2.14 -9.69
C TYR A 113 -0.98 2.87 -8.36
N GLN A 114 -1.18 4.19 -8.39
CA GLN A 114 -1.40 5.00 -7.19
C GLN A 114 -2.83 5.52 -7.10
N VAL A 115 -3.40 5.45 -5.90
CA VAL A 115 -4.75 5.90 -5.59
C VAL A 115 -4.75 6.65 -4.25
N GLY A 116 -5.61 7.66 -4.10
CA GLY A 116 -5.83 8.30 -2.80
C GLY A 116 -6.94 7.63 -2.01
N THR A 117 -7.13 8.02 -0.75
CA THR A 117 -8.25 7.53 0.09
C THR A 117 -9.63 7.97 -0.44
N GLY A 118 -9.68 8.99 -1.31
CA GLY A 118 -10.89 9.44 -2.00
C GLY A 118 -11.18 8.75 -3.34
N GLY A 119 -10.21 8.04 -3.93
CA GLY A 119 -10.32 7.44 -5.25
C GLY A 119 -9.09 7.75 -6.12
N ALA A 120 -9.21 7.52 -7.43
CA ALA A 120 -8.12 7.75 -8.36
C ALA A 120 -7.71 9.22 -8.43
N VAL A 121 -6.39 9.47 -8.46
CA VAL A 121 -5.85 10.80 -8.66
C VAL A 121 -6.24 11.27 -10.07
N SER A 122 -7.08 12.28 -10.13
CA SER A 122 -7.69 12.76 -11.38
C SER A 122 -7.11 14.10 -11.79
N ILE A 123 -7.05 14.36 -13.09
CA ILE A 123 -6.80 15.71 -13.62
C ILE A 123 -8.09 16.50 -13.42
N SER A 124 -8.18 17.24 -12.31
CA SER A 124 -9.40 17.95 -11.89
C SER A 124 -10.14 18.70 -13.00
N PRO A 125 -9.48 19.52 -13.85
CA PRO A 125 -10.18 20.26 -14.88
C PRO A 125 -10.62 19.41 -16.08
N ALA A 126 -10.36 18.10 -16.09
CA ALA A 126 -10.67 17.16 -17.17
C ALA A 126 -11.30 15.83 -16.69
N ARG A 127 -11.71 15.73 -15.42
CA ARG A 127 -12.28 14.48 -14.87
C ARG A 127 -13.60 14.08 -15.55
N SER A 128 -13.79 12.78 -15.79
CA SER A 128 -15.05 12.26 -16.32
C SER A 128 -16.24 12.60 -15.43
N GLY A 129 -17.37 12.97 -16.05
CA GLY A 129 -18.59 13.40 -15.36
C GLY A 129 -18.47 14.73 -14.59
N GLY A 130 -17.30 15.39 -14.62
CA GLY A 130 -16.99 16.57 -13.85
C GLY A 130 -17.49 17.89 -14.43
N SER A 131 -17.12 18.97 -13.75
CA SER A 131 -17.28 20.34 -14.20
C SER A 131 -16.05 21.15 -13.79
N THR A 132 -15.70 22.14 -14.60
CA THR A 132 -14.57 23.05 -14.38
C THR A 132 -15.14 24.46 -14.36
N PHE A 133 -14.95 25.18 -13.25
CA PHE A 133 -15.62 26.46 -12.98
C PHE A 133 -17.15 26.40 -13.19
N GLY A 134 -17.78 25.29 -12.76
CA GLY A 134 -19.23 25.08 -12.92
C GLY A 134 -19.67 24.68 -14.34
N SER A 135 -18.77 24.62 -15.32
CA SER A 135 -19.09 24.29 -16.72
C SER A 135 -18.64 22.89 -17.12
N ARG A 136 -19.59 22.06 -17.56
CA ARG A 136 -19.30 20.75 -18.19
C ARG A 136 -18.62 20.93 -19.56
N LYS A 137 -18.94 22.00 -20.30
CA LYS A 137 -18.32 22.31 -21.59
C LYS A 137 -16.84 22.66 -21.44
N VAL A 138 -16.48 23.45 -20.42
CA VAL A 138 -15.07 23.79 -20.13
C VAL A 138 -14.29 22.53 -19.73
N ASN A 139 -14.91 21.67 -18.92
CA ASN A 139 -14.29 20.39 -18.53
C ASN A 139 -14.01 19.48 -19.74
N ALA A 140 -15.00 19.33 -20.63
CA ALA A 140 -14.84 18.56 -21.86
C ALA A 140 -13.79 19.17 -22.80
N ALA A 141 -13.74 20.49 -22.93
CA ALA A 141 -12.73 21.17 -23.74
C ALA A 141 -11.32 20.95 -23.17
N MET A 142 -11.15 21.01 -21.85
CA MET A 142 -9.85 20.71 -21.23
C MET A 142 -9.44 19.26 -21.46
N ALA A 143 -10.37 18.30 -21.29
CA ALA A 143 -10.11 16.89 -21.55
C ALA A 143 -9.67 16.66 -23.02
N GLN A 144 -10.27 17.37 -23.97
CA GLN A 144 -9.85 17.33 -25.37
C GLN A 144 -8.47 17.95 -25.59
N LEU A 145 -8.20 19.13 -25.02
CA LEU A 145 -6.93 19.84 -25.20
C LEU A 145 -5.71 19.05 -24.71
N ILE A 146 -5.83 18.38 -23.56
CA ILE A 146 -4.74 17.61 -22.95
C ILE A 146 -4.53 16.23 -23.62
N GLN A 147 -5.40 15.84 -24.56
CA GLN A 147 -5.30 14.61 -25.34
C GLN A 147 -5.17 14.90 -26.85
N GLN A 148 -5.15 16.17 -27.25
CA GLN A 148 -5.16 16.59 -28.64
C GLN A 148 -3.84 16.20 -29.31
N ALA A 149 -3.91 15.46 -30.43
CA ALA A 149 -2.75 15.11 -31.23
C ALA A 149 -1.88 16.34 -31.57
N ARG A 150 -0.56 16.16 -31.48
CA ARG A 150 0.47 17.15 -31.76
C ARG A 150 1.39 16.65 -32.87
N SER A 151 2.25 17.52 -33.38
CA SER A 151 3.27 17.12 -34.36
C SER A 151 4.53 16.56 -33.70
N HIS A 152 4.87 17.05 -32.50
CA HIS A 152 6.09 16.65 -31.81
C HIS A 152 5.95 15.29 -31.12
N THR A 153 6.93 14.41 -31.29
CA THR A 153 6.90 13.03 -30.76
C THR A 153 6.72 12.99 -29.24
N LEU A 154 7.46 13.82 -28.49
CA LEU A 154 7.34 13.85 -27.03
C LEU A 154 5.96 14.34 -26.56
N GLU A 155 5.35 15.28 -27.29
CA GLU A 155 4.02 15.78 -26.94
C GLU A 155 2.96 14.72 -27.20
N ASN A 156 3.07 13.99 -28.31
CA ASN A 156 2.18 12.87 -28.60
C ASN A 156 2.30 11.74 -27.58
N GLU A 157 3.51 11.41 -27.14
CA GLU A 157 3.71 10.40 -26.11
C GLU A 157 3.14 10.86 -24.76
N TYR A 158 3.33 12.12 -24.40
CA TYR A 158 2.72 12.71 -23.21
C TYR A 158 1.18 12.65 -23.26
N ASN A 159 0.57 12.95 -24.41
CA ASN A 159 -0.87 12.86 -24.61
C ASN A 159 -1.37 11.41 -24.49
N ARG A 160 -0.63 10.44 -25.03
CA ARG A 160 -0.95 9.01 -24.94
C ARG A 160 -0.93 8.53 -23.49
N VAL A 161 0.09 8.91 -22.72
CA VAL A 161 0.18 8.61 -21.29
C VAL A 161 -0.96 9.30 -20.53
N THR A 162 -1.28 10.56 -20.85
CA THR A 162 -2.38 11.31 -20.24
C THR A 162 -3.73 10.62 -20.48
N ALA A 163 -4.03 10.24 -21.72
CA ALA A 163 -5.24 9.50 -22.06
C ALA A 163 -5.35 8.17 -21.30
N ARG A 164 -4.25 7.41 -21.23
CA ARG A 164 -4.19 6.16 -20.45
C ARG A 164 -4.44 6.41 -18.96
N SER A 165 -3.85 7.45 -18.38
CA SER A 165 -4.03 7.81 -16.97
C SER A 165 -5.48 8.21 -16.66
N MET A 166 -6.12 8.98 -17.55
CA MET A 166 -7.54 9.34 -17.40
C MET A 166 -8.44 8.11 -17.47
N GLY A 167 -8.24 7.23 -18.46
CA GLY A 167 -9.02 5.99 -18.57
C GLY A 167 -8.83 5.04 -17.37
N ALA A 168 -7.61 4.97 -16.82
CA ALA A 168 -7.33 4.21 -15.61
C ALA A 168 -8.07 4.79 -14.39
N ALA A 169 -8.05 6.12 -14.24
CA ALA A 169 -8.75 6.81 -13.16
C ALA A 169 -10.28 6.59 -13.23
N ASP A 170 -10.85 6.66 -14.43
CA ASP A 170 -12.29 6.39 -14.65
C ASP A 170 -12.65 4.94 -14.29
N THR A 171 -11.79 3.98 -14.65
CA THR A 171 -11.99 2.56 -14.32
C THR A 171 -11.98 2.35 -12.81
N VAL A 172 -11.00 2.91 -12.10
CA VAL A 172 -10.90 2.81 -10.64
C VAL A 172 -12.08 3.49 -9.96
N ASN A 173 -12.42 4.71 -10.35
CA ASN A 173 -13.53 5.45 -9.74
C ASN A 173 -14.88 4.74 -9.97
N SER A 174 -15.04 4.05 -11.09
CA SER A 174 -16.21 3.21 -11.35
C SER A 174 -16.21 1.93 -10.51
N ALA A 175 -15.03 1.33 -10.27
CA ALA A 175 -14.89 0.09 -9.51
C ALA A 175 -15.10 0.29 -8.00
N ILE A 176 -14.56 1.36 -7.42
CA ILE A 176 -14.54 1.56 -5.96
C ILE A 176 -15.91 1.80 -5.35
N GLY A 177 -16.94 2.13 -6.14
CA GLY A 177 -18.32 2.34 -5.69
C GLY A 177 -18.46 3.37 -4.56
N ALA A 178 -19.59 3.31 -3.83
CA ALA A 178 -19.85 4.20 -2.70
C ALA A 178 -18.91 3.95 -1.52
N ALA A 179 -18.61 4.99 -0.74
CA ALA A 179 -17.90 4.80 0.52
C ALA A 179 -18.69 3.90 1.49
N TYR A 180 -17.98 3.22 2.39
CA TYR A 180 -18.64 2.48 3.46
C TYR A 180 -19.35 3.44 4.43
N ALA A 181 -20.39 2.94 5.12
CA ALA A 181 -21.14 3.72 6.08
C ALA A 181 -20.24 4.21 7.22
N SER A 182 -20.59 5.38 7.79
CA SER A 182 -19.90 5.91 8.97
C SER A 182 -19.85 4.86 10.09
N GLY A 183 -18.69 4.73 10.73
CA GLY A 183 -18.44 3.73 11.77
C GLY A 183 -17.94 2.36 11.27
N THR A 184 -17.92 2.10 9.96
CA THR A 184 -17.33 0.85 9.42
C THR A 184 -15.82 0.80 9.62
N PHE A 185 -15.16 1.95 9.45
CA PHE A 185 -13.74 2.15 9.73
C PHE A 185 -13.58 3.28 10.75
N PRO A 186 -12.60 3.20 11.67
CA PRO A 186 -12.40 4.22 12.69
C PRO A 186 -11.99 5.57 12.07
N ALA A 187 -12.69 6.63 12.46
CA ALA A 187 -12.38 7.99 12.03
C ALA A 187 -11.09 8.52 12.68
N GLY A 188 -10.41 9.47 12.02
CA GLY A 188 -9.17 10.07 12.53
C GLY A 188 -7.96 9.12 12.48
N ASN A 189 -8.05 8.06 11.69
CA ASN A 189 -7.02 7.04 11.53
C ASN A 189 -6.67 6.88 10.05
N SER A 190 -5.55 7.47 9.62
CA SER A 190 -5.14 7.46 8.21
C SER A 190 -4.90 6.06 7.65
N LEU A 191 -4.49 5.09 8.48
CA LEU A 191 -4.34 3.70 8.05
C LEU A 191 -5.71 3.06 7.76
N ALA A 192 -6.72 3.38 8.58
CA ALA A 192 -8.08 2.90 8.37
C ALA A 192 -8.71 3.51 7.11
N ASP A 193 -8.45 4.78 6.82
CA ASP A 193 -8.91 5.43 5.58
C ASP A 193 -8.30 4.75 4.34
N GLN A 194 -7.01 4.40 4.41
CA GLN A 194 -6.32 3.66 3.35
C GLN A 194 -6.88 2.24 3.18
N LEU A 195 -7.04 1.51 4.28
CA LEU A 195 -7.61 0.15 4.27
C LEU A 195 -9.07 0.14 3.80
N SER A 196 -9.85 1.19 4.11
CA SER A 196 -11.19 1.39 3.56
C SER A 196 -11.17 1.51 2.04
N MET A 197 -10.20 2.23 1.47
CA MET A 197 -10.00 2.27 0.02
C MET A 197 -9.57 0.91 -0.55
N VAL A 198 -8.66 0.19 0.11
CA VAL A 198 -8.29 -1.18 -0.31
C VAL A 198 -9.53 -2.09 -0.32
N ALA A 199 -10.38 -2.02 0.71
CA ALA A 199 -11.61 -2.80 0.77
C ALA A 199 -12.59 -2.44 -0.35
N ARG A 200 -12.63 -1.16 -0.78
CA ARG A 200 -13.44 -0.71 -1.93
C ARG A 200 -12.87 -1.22 -3.26
N LEU A 201 -11.55 -1.25 -3.42
CA LEU A 201 -10.88 -1.82 -4.60
C LEU A 201 -11.13 -3.33 -4.70
N ILE A 202 -10.99 -4.07 -3.58
CA ILE A 202 -11.28 -5.51 -3.52
C ILE A 202 -12.75 -5.77 -3.88
N ARG A 203 -13.69 -4.95 -3.38
CA ARG A 203 -15.11 -5.05 -3.75
C ARG A 203 -15.31 -4.84 -5.25
N GLY A 204 -14.61 -3.88 -5.85
CA GLY A 204 -14.65 -3.54 -7.28
C GLY A 204 -13.78 -4.41 -8.19
N ARG A 205 -13.13 -5.47 -7.67
CA ARG A 205 -12.12 -6.26 -8.41
C ARG A 205 -12.59 -6.80 -9.77
N SER A 206 -13.87 -7.15 -9.91
CA SER A 206 -14.43 -7.60 -11.19
C SER A 206 -14.40 -6.50 -12.25
N THR A 207 -14.77 -5.27 -11.88
CA THR A 207 -14.69 -4.08 -12.76
C THR A 207 -13.24 -3.72 -13.09
N LEU A 208 -12.32 -3.94 -12.15
CA LEU A 208 -10.87 -3.78 -12.39
C LEU A 208 -10.28 -4.91 -13.25
N GLY A 209 -11.02 -5.99 -13.50
CA GLY A 209 -10.47 -7.20 -14.14
C GLY A 209 -9.42 -7.91 -13.27
N ALA A 210 -9.43 -7.69 -11.95
CA ALA A 210 -8.44 -8.22 -11.03
C ALA A 210 -8.90 -9.53 -10.36
N LYS A 211 -8.03 -10.55 -10.40
CA LYS A 211 -8.18 -11.82 -9.69
C LYS A 211 -7.20 -11.92 -8.52
N ARG A 212 -5.97 -11.42 -8.69
CA ARG A 212 -4.93 -11.36 -7.66
C ARG A 212 -4.35 -9.95 -7.64
N GLN A 213 -4.16 -9.40 -6.45
CA GLN A 213 -3.67 -8.04 -6.26
C GLN A 213 -2.73 -7.98 -5.06
N VAL A 214 -1.78 -7.05 -5.12
CA VAL A 214 -0.94 -6.64 -3.99
C VAL A 214 -1.23 -5.19 -3.69
N PHE A 215 -1.49 -4.88 -2.42
CA PHE A 215 -1.78 -3.54 -1.97
C PHE A 215 -0.70 -3.05 -1.01
N PHE A 216 -0.42 -1.75 -1.06
CA PHE A 216 0.42 -1.09 -0.07
C PHE A 216 -0.34 0.03 0.63
N VAL A 217 -0.23 0.05 1.95
CA VAL A 217 -0.74 1.07 2.86
C VAL A 217 0.37 1.35 3.87
N SER A 218 0.37 2.53 4.48
CA SER A 218 1.37 2.86 5.50
C SER A 218 0.83 3.72 6.62
N LEU A 219 1.49 3.63 7.77
CA LEU A 219 1.29 4.49 8.92
C LEU A 219 2.67 4.91 9.43
N GLY A 220 2.94 6.21 9.40
CA GLY A 220 4.17 6.78 9.96
C GLY A 220 4.04 7.11 11.45
N GLY A 221 5.10 7.70 12.01
CA GLY A 221 5.13 8.22 13.38
C GLY A 221 5.81 7.32 14.40
N PHE A 222 6.34 6.17 14.00
CA PHE A 222 7.01 5.22 14.91
C PHE A 222 8.46 5.57 15.26
N ASP A 223 9.09 6.49 14.49
CA ASP A 223 10.42 7.02 14.81
C ASP A 223 10.35 8.08 15.92
N LEU A 224 10.12 7.60 17.14
CA LEU A 224 9.93 8.42 18.33
C LEU A 224 11.26 8.66 19.04
N HIS A 225 11.95 9.75 18.68
CA HIS A 225 13.17 10.23 19.36
C HIS A 225 12.88 10.80 20.75
N ASP A 226 11.64 11.19 21.01
CA ASP A 226 11.12 11.65 22.29
C ASP A 226 9.67 11.18 22.50
N ASN A 227 9.11 11.44 23.68
CA ASN A 227 7.68 11.23 23.98
C ASN A 227 7.14 9.80 23.69
N LEU A 228 8.02 8.78 23.71
CA LEU A 228 7.67 7.40 23.38
C LEU A 228 6.45 6.91 24.19
N ILE A 229 6.45 7.13 25.50
CA ILE A 229 5.35 6.71 26.39
C ILE A 229 4.02 7.38 26.01
N ALA A 230 4.05 8.65 25.61
CA ALA A 230 2.85 9.40 25.26
C ALA A 230 2.29 9.00 23.88
N ASN A 231 3.17 8.74 22.90
CA ASN A 231 2.77 8.60 21.50
C ASN A 231 2.63 7.15 21.04
N HIS A 232 3.50 6.24 21.50
CA HIS A 232 3.59 4.90 20.94
C HIS A 232 2.32 4.07 21.14
N GLY A 233 1.70 4.16 22.32
CA GLY A 233 0.44 3.48 22.61
C GLY A 233 -0.69 3.91 21.66
N GLY A 234 -0.75 5.19 21.31
CA GLY A 234 -1.72 5.72 20.34
C GLY A 234 -1.50 5.18 18.92
N LEU A 235 -0.25 5.07 18.48
CA LEU A 235 0.09 4.49 17.17
C LEU A 235 -0.28 3.00 17.10
N LEU A 236 0.06 2.22 18.13
CA LEU A 236 -0.30 0.81 18.21
C LEU A 236 -1.83 0.61 18.26
N GLY A 237 -2.56 1.49 18.95
CA GLY A 237 -4.02 1.52 18.93
C GLY A 237 -4.58 1.74 17.52
N ARG A 238 -4.02 2.71 16.77
CA ARG A 238 -4.40 2.95 15.37
C ARG A 238 -4.16 1.75 14.47
N VAL A 239 -3.02 1.06 14.60
CA VAL A 239 -2.76 -0.19 13.87
C VAL A 239 -3.82 -1.23 14.23
N SER A 240 -4.04 -1.44 15.53
CA SER A 240 -4.98 -2.44 16.01
C SER A 240 -6.39 -2.24 15.48
N ASP A 241 -6.91 -1.02 15.57
CA ASP A 241 -8.28 -0.72 15.15
C ASP A 241 -8.45 -0.77 13.63
N ALA A 242 -7.45 -0.31 12.87
CA ALA A 242 -7.49 -0.31 11.42
C ALA A 242 -7.44 -1.73 10.84
N MET A 243 -6.53 -2.58 11.33
CA MET A 243 -6.42 -3.98 10.88
C MET A 243 -7.67 -4.78 11.22
N ALA A 244 -8.22 -4.59 12.43
CA ALA A 244 -9.44 -5.28 12.85
C ALA A 244 -10.67 -4.85 12.04
N ALA A 245 -10.82 -3.55 11.77
CA ALA A 245 -11.90 -3.05 10.92
C ALA A 245 -11.80 -3.61 9.48
N PHE A 246 -10.59 -3.70 8.93
CA PHE A 246 -10.40 -4.28 7.60
C PHE A 246 -10.71 -5.79 7.59
N GLN A 247 -10.24 -6.56 8.58
CA GLN A 247 -10.56 -7.99 8.66
C GLN A 247 -12.08 -8.21 8.77
N ALA A 248 -12.75 -7.47 9.64
CA ALA A 248 -14.21 -7.54 9.76
C ALA A 248 -14.91 -7.21 8.44
N GLN A 249 -14.40 -6.24 7.68
CA GLN A 249 -14.94 -5.92 6.37
C GLN A 249 -14.66 -7.01 5.32
N MET A 250 -13.51 -7.69 5.37
CA MET A 250 -13.26 -8.85 4.51
C MET A 250 -14.22 -9.99 4.84
N ASP A 251 -14.44 -10.27 6.12
CA ASP A 251 -15.41 -11.27 6.58
C ASP A 251 -16.83 -10.94 6.10
N ASN A 252 -17.26 -9.68 6.24
CA ASN A 252 -18.56 -9.19 5.74
C ASN A 252 -18.74 -9.37 4.22
N MET A 253 -17.64 -9.35 3.45
CA MET A 253 -17.66 -9.60 2.01
C MET A 253 -17.49 -11.08 1.63
N GLY A 254 -17.36 -11.98 2.61
CA GLY A 254 -17.08 -13.40 2.38
C GLY A 254 -15.66 -13.66 1.87
N LEU A 255 -14.72 -12.72 2.11
CA LEU A 255 -13.34 -12.75 1.62
C LEU A 255 -12.30 -12.87 2.75
N GLY A 256 -12.74 -13.13 3.98
CA GLY A 256 -11.87 -13.23 5.17
C GLY A 256 -10.68 -14.17 5.00
N ASN A 257 -10.86 -15.27 4.28
CA ASN A 257 -9.83 -16.28 4.01
C ASN A 257 -9.09 -16.07 2.67
N ALA A 258 -9.44 -15.02 1.92
CA ALA A 258 -8.87 -14.72 0.61
C ALA A 258 -7.85 -13.56 0.64
N VAL A 259 -7.68 -12.91 1.78
CA VAL A 259 -6.81 -11.75 1.94
C VAL A 259 -5.88 -11.96 3.13
N THR A 260 -4.58 -11.89 2.89
CA THR A 260 -3.56 -11.91 3.94
C THR A 260 -3.04 -10.50 4.16
N GLN A 261 -3.07 -10.06 5.43
CA GLN A 261 -2.51 -8.77 5.85
C GLN A 261 -1.29 -9.03 6.73
N PHE A 262 -0.28 -8.19 6.61
CA PHE A 262 0.88 -8.19 7.51
C PHE A 262 1.44 -6.77 7.62
N THR A 263 2.25 -6.54 8.63
CA THR A 263 2.94 -5.26 8.86
C THR A 263 4.44 -5.50 8.96
N ALA A 264 5.22 -4.57 8.44
CA ALA A 264 6.67 -4.50 8.65
C ALA A 264 7.05 -3.06 9.00
N SER A 265 8.12 -2.91 9.78
CA SER A 265 8.72 -1.64 10.19
C SER A 265 10.24 -1.79 10.18
N ASP A 266 10.93 -0.72 9.83
CA ASP A 266 12.36 -0.55 10.10
C ASP A 266 12.65 -0.41 11.60
#